data_AF-A0A7W1KBH7-F1
#
_entry.id   AF-A0A7W1KBH7-F1
#
_cell.length_a   1.000
_cell.length_b   1.000
_cell.length_c   1.000
_cell.angle_alpha   90.00
_cell.angle_beta   90.00
_cell.angle_gamma   90.00
#
_symmetry.space_group_name_H-M   'P 1'
#
loop_
_entity.id
_entity.type
_entity.pdbx_description
1 polymer ?
#
loop_
_entity_poly.entity_id
_entity_poly.type
_entity_poly.pdbx_seq_one_letter_code
_entity_poly.pdbx_strand_id
1 'polypeptide(L)' 'GLARRAYGMRAGRLAQQSDVTHGRARRIEVDVDGASFNVDGEVCRCQPARFTLRAGGFEVVVT' A
#
# COMPACT_ATOMS: atom_id res chain seq x y z
N GLY A 1 15.05 -12.56 4.11
CA GLY A 1 14.22 -13.56 4.82
C GLY A 1 13.08 -12.89 5.57
N LEU A 2 11.99 -13.62 5.83
CA LEU A 2 10.77 -13.07 6.46
C LEU A 2 11.04 -12.38 7.80
N ALA A 3 11.89 -12.97 8.66
CA ALA A 3 12.28 -12.39 9.94
C ALA A 3 12.91 -10.98 9.80
N ARG A 4 13.78 -10.78 8.80
CA ARG A 4 14.40 -9.47 8.51
C ARG A 4 13.36 -8.43 8.14
N ARG A 5 12.35 -8.81 7.34
CA ARG A 5 11.27 -7.89 6.92
C ARG A 5 10.36 -7.55 8.10
N ALA A 6 9.94 -8.54 8.88
CA ALA A 6 9.12 -8.35 10.07
C ALA A 6 9.80 -7.43 11.09
N TYR A 7 11.10 -7.65 11.36
CA TYR A 7 11.87 -6.75 12.21
C TYR A 7 11.97 -5.34 11.61
N GLY A 8 12.22 -5.21 10.30
CA GLY A 8 12.26 -3.92 9.61
C GLY A 8 10.93 -3.15 9.69
N MET A 9 9.79 -3.85 9.60
CA MET A 9 8.47 -3.25 9.81
C MET A 9 8.33 -2.72 11.24
N ARG A 10 8.62 -3.56 12.25
CA ARG A 10 8.56 -3.17 13.67
C ARG A 10 9.48 -2.00 13.99
N ALA A 11 10.65 -1.92 13.37
CA ALA A 11 11.65 -0.89 13.61
C ALA A 11 11.50 0.36 12.72
N GLY A 12 10.50 0.42 11.84
CA GLY A 12 10.32 1.55 10.90
C GLY A 12 11.42 1.66 9.83
N ARG A 13 12.15 0.58 9.54
CA ARG A 13 13.30 0.53 8.61
C ARG A 13 13.08 -0.38 7.40
N LEU A 14 11.85 -0.84 7.15
CA LEU A 14 11.57 -1.76 6.03
C LEU A 14 12.03 -1.20 4.68
N ALA A 15 11.73 0.08 4.41
CA ALA A 15 12.09 0.75 3.15
C ALA A 15 13.61 0.89 2.93
N GLN A 16 14.45 0.71 3.95
CA GLN A 16 15.91 0.76 3.82
C GLN A 16 16.51 -0.59 3.35
N GLN A 17 15.69 -1.65 3.26
CA GLN A 17 16.15 -2.94 2.78
C GLN A 17 16.27 -2.92 1.25
N SER A 18 17.42 -3.31 0.71
CA SER A 18 17.74 -3.20 -0.71
C SER A 18 16.81 -4.00 -1.65
N ASP A 19 16.08 -4.97 -1.12
CA ASP A 19 15.10 -5.78 -1.84
C ASP A 19 13.65 -5.28 -1.67
N VAL A 20 13.46 -4.08 -1.11
CA VAL A 20 12.16 -3.44 -0.94
C VAL A 20 12.09 -2.19 -1.79
N THR A 21 11.40 -2.27 -2.93
CA THR A 21 11.11 -1.11 -3.76
C THR A 21 10.08 -0.22 -3.09
N HIS A 22 10.34 1.08 -3.02
CA HIS A 22 9.40 2.06 -2.51
C HIS A 22 9.41 3.34 -3.36
N GLY A 23 8.26 4.01 -3.42
CA GLY A 23 8.09 5.25 -4.18
C GLY A 23 6.86 6.01 -3.72
N ARG A 24 6.76 7.28 -4.09
CA ARG A 24 5.57 8.11 -3.88
C ARG A 24 4.87 8.34 -5.22
N ALA A 25 3.55 8.17 -5.25
CA ALA A 25 2.73 8.43 -6.43
C ALA A 25 1.34 8.94 -6.02
N ARG A 26 0.70 9.71 -6.89
CA ARG A 26 -0.71 10.14 -6.72
C ARG A 26 -1.71 9.19 -7.39
N ARG A 27 -1.24 8.42 -8.37
CA ARG A 27 -2.01 7.42 -9.12
C ARG A 27 -1.16 6.16 -9.26
N ILE A 28 -1.76 5.01 -9.00
CA ILE A 28 -1.15 3.69 -9.16
C ILE A 28 -2.14 2.83 -9.95
N GLU A 29 -1.65 2.18 -11.00
CA GLU A 29 -2.40 1.18 -11.74
C GLU A 29 -1.74 -0.18 -11.51
N VAL A 30 -2.54 -1.17 -11.14
CA VAL A 30 -2.09 -2.54 -10.90
C VAL A 30 -2.86 -3.44 -11.86
N ASP A 31 -2.12 -4.00 -12.81
CA ASP A 31 -2.63 -4.97 -13.77
C ASP A 31 -2.04 -6.35 -13.41
N VAL A 32 -2.85 -7.16 -12.75
CA VAL A 32 -2.48 -8.50 -12.29
C VAL A 32 -3.68 -9.41 -12.45
N ASP A 33 -3.48 -10.54 -13.11
CA ASP A 33 -4.52 -11.54 -13.37
C ASP A 33 -5.04 -12.20 -12.08
N GLY A 34 -6.36 -12.26 -11.92
CA GLY A 34 -7.03 -12.97 -10.82
C GLY A 34 -6.79 -12.35 -9.44
N ALA A 35 -6.27 -11.13 -9.35
CA ALA A 35 -5.97 -10.50 -8.08
C ALA A 35 -7.23 -10.08 -7.32
N SER A 36 -7.18 -10.22 -6.00
CA SER A 36 -8.08 -9.56 -5.05
C SER A 36 -7.26 -8.61 -4.19
N PHE A 37 -7.82 -7.46 -3.85
CA PHE A 37 -7.15 -6.41 -3.09
C PHE A 37 -7.76 -6.30 -1.71
N ASN A 38 -6.94 -6.15 -0.68
CA ASN A 38 -7.41 -5.68 0.62
C ASN A 38 -7.48 -4.16 0.59
N VAL A 39 -8.69 -3.60 0.73
CA VAL A 39 -8.96 -2.16 0.80
C VAL A 39 -9.56 -1.88 2.18
N ASP A 40 -8.79 -1.25 3.06
CA ASP A 40 -9.20 -0.92 4.42
C ASP A 40 -9.79 -2.10 5.23
N GLY A 41 -9.28 -3.31 4.99
CA GLY A 41 -9.75 -4.54 5.64
C GLY A 41 -10.77 -5.34 4.83
N GLU A 42 -11.37 -4.77 3.79
CA GLU A 42 -12.33 -5.44 2.91
C GLU A 42 -11.64 -6.06 1.69
N VAL A 43 -12.13 -7.23 1.23
CA VAL A 43 -11.60 -7.89 0.03
C VAL A 43 -12.39 -7.43 -1.19
N CYS A 44 -11.74 -6.69 -2.08
CA CYS A 44 -12.31 -6.18 -3.31
C CYS A 44 -11.75 -6.90 -4.55
N ARG A 45 -12.57 -6.99 -5.60
CA ARG A 45 -12.17 -7.52 -6.92
C ARG A 45 -12.31 -6.41 -7.96
N CYS A 46 -11.23 -6.05 -8.63
CA CYS A 46 -11.23 -5.06 -9.71
C CYS A 46 -10.10 -5.35 -10.71
N GLN A 47 -10.41 -5.27 -12.01
CA GLN A 47 -9.42 -5.43 -13.08
C GLN A 47 -9.76 -4.50 -14.27
N PRO A 48 -8.84 -3.62 -14.70
CA PRO A 48 -7.60 -3.24 -14.02
C PRO A 48 -7.88 -2.45 -12.73
N ALA A 49 -7.03 -2.59 -11.71
CA ALA A 49 -7.19 -1.87 -10.45
C ALA A 49 -6.50 -0.50 -10.51
N ARG A 50 -7.27 0.58 -10.32
CA ARG A 50 -6.77 1.96 -10.33
C ARG A 50 -6.97 2.60 -8.96
N PHE A 51 -5.87 3.02 -8.35
CA PHE A 51 -5.86 3.70 -7.06
C PHE A 51 -5.45 5.17 -7.27
N THR A 52 -6.23 6.10 -6.74
CA THR A 52 -5.97 7.55 -6.87
C THR A 52 -6.12 8.24 -5.53
N LEU A 53 -5.11 9.03 -5.16
CA LEU A 53 -5.18 9.89 -4.00
C LEU A 53 -5.96 11.16 -4.33
N ARG A 54 -7.08 11.38 -3.63
CA ARG A 54 -7.84 12.64 -3.71
C ARG A 54 -7.33 13.60 -2.64
N ALA A 55 -6.91 14.80 -3.04
CA ALA A 55 -6.57 15.85 -2.09
C ALA A 55 -7.85 16.32 -1.37
N GLY A 56 -7.78 16.48 -0.04
CA GLY A 56 -8.93 16.93 0.76
C GLY A 56 -10.11 15.97 0.75
N GLY A 57 -9.86 14.65 0.70
CA GLY A 57 -10.94 13.65 0.60
C GLY A 57 -11.83 13.55 1.85
N PHE A 58 -11.33 13.96 3.00
CA PHE A 58 -12.05 14.01 4.27
C PHE A 58 -11.29 14.92 5.27
N GLU A 59 -11.98 15.34 6.32
CA GLU A 59 -11.38 16.05 7.45
C GLU A 59 -11.40 15.14 8.69
N VAL A 60 -10.32 15.17 9.47
CA VAL A 60 -10.21 14.41 10.72
C VAL A 60 -10.28 15.38 11.88
N VAL A 61 -11.26 15.18 12.77
CA VAL A 61 -11.32 15.89 14.04
C VAL A 61 -10.39 15.18 15.02
N VAL A 62 -9.37 15.90 15.51
CA VAL A 62 -8.44 15.40 16.53
C VAL A 62 -8.69 16.20 17.80
N THR A 63 -9.06 15.50 18.87
CA THR A 63 -9.27 16.06 20.22
C THR A 63 -8.04 15.87 21.09
#